data_AF-A0AAN9YWA1-F1
#
_entry.id   AF-A0AAN9YWA1-F1
#
_cell.length_a   1.000
_cell.length_b   1.000
_cell.length_c   1.000
_cell.angle_alpha   90.00
_cell.angle_beta   90.00
_cell.angle_gamma   90.00
#
_symmetry.space_group_name_H-M   'P 1'
#
loop_
_entity.id
_entity.type
_entity.pdbx_description
1 polymer ?
#
loop_
_entity_poly.entity_id
_entity_poly.type
_entity_poly.pdbx_seq_one_letter_code
_entity_poly.pdbx_strand_id
1 'polypeptide(L)'
;MLPTGCPCTEEGLSCIDDIFTQLKNMKIRSDVPPDGEEENCFCPPSCSESEYQYISKPLINYESPNKDWAIVKIKLAYLPSERFTRRVICGKLDFAVCVGGVGGLLLGASLLSLIEIVHFLFLRPLMNLCQKLGSHH
;
A
#
# COMPACT_ATOMS: atom_id res chain seq x y z
N MET A 1 7.17 -6.45 -12.18
CA MET A 1 7.42 -7.89 -12.41
C MET A 1 8.69 -7.96 -13.24
N LEU A 2 9.80 -8.43 -12.66
CA LEU A 2 10.99 -8.71 -13.47
C LEU A 2 10.60 -9.79 -14.49
N PRO A 3 10.90 -9.63 -15.79
CA PRO A 3 10.59 -10.66 -16.76
C PRO A 3 11.42 -11.88 -16.38
N THR A 4 10.80 -13.05 -16.40
CA THR A 4 11.37 -14.39 -16.16
C THR A 4 12.91 -14.43 -16.17
N GLY A 5 13.53 -14.34 -14.99
CA GLY A 5 14.99 -14.25 -14.91
C GLY A 5 15.47 -14.25 -13.46
N CYS A 6 16.26 -15.28 -13.14
CA CYS A 6 16.94 -15.58 -11.88
C CYS A 6 16.06 -15.63 -10.59
N PRO A 7 16.01 -16.77 -9.86
CA PRO A 7 15.27 -16.88 -8.59
C PRO A 7 15.92 -16.06 -7.47
N CYS A 8 15.16 -15.46 -6.54
CA CYS A 8 15.72 -14.73 -5.39
C CYS A 8 16.30 -15.68 -4.32
N THR A 9 17.46 -16.26 -4.63
CA THR A 9 18.23 -17.23 -3.85
C THR A 9 19.72 -16.99 -4.08
N GLU A 10 20.61 -17.66 -3.34
CA GLU A 10 22.06 -17.59 -3.55
C GLU A 10 22.49 -17.94 -4.98
N GLU A 11 21.80 -18.90 -5.60
CA GLU A 11 22.00 -19.31 -7.00
C GLU A 11 21.56 -18.22 -7.98
N GLY A 12 20.53 -17.46 -7.59
CA GLY A 12 20.09 -16.27 -8.31
C GLY A 12 21.12 -15.16 -8.37
N LEU A 13 21.93 -15.01 -7.32
CA LEU A 13 22.97 -13.99 -7.29
C LEU A 13 24.08 -14.28 -8.30
N SER A 14 24.44 -15.56 -8.46
CA SER A 14 25.36 -16.00 -9.51
C SER A 14 24.77 -15.82 -10.91
N CYS A 15 23.48 -16.09 -11.08
CA CYS A 15 22.75 -15.90 -12.34
C CYS A 15 22.73 -14.42 -12.77
N ILE A 16 22.52 -13.50 -11.81
CA ILE A 16 22.54 -12.06 -12.07
C ILE A 16 23.94 -11.56 -12.44
N ASP A 17 24.98 -12.08 -11.80
CA ASP A 17 26.38 -11.69 -12.09
C ASP A 17 26.77 -12.06 -13.53
N ASP A 18 26.34 -13.22 -14.02
CA ASP A 18 26.60 -13.70 -15.39
C ASP A 18 25.96 -12.78 -16.46
N ILE A 19 24.75 -12.29 -16.20
CA ILE A 19 24.04 -11.36 -17.11
C ILE A 19 24.33 -9.89 -16.80
N PHE A 20 25.13 -9.58 -15.78
CA PHE A 20 25.36 -8.21 -15.29
C PHE A 20 25.93 -7.29 -16.37
N THR A 21 26.79 -7.83 -17.24
CA THR A 21 27.38 -7.05 -18.35
C THR A 21 26.31 -6.63 -19.38
N GLN A 22 25.29 -7.46 -19.60
CA GLN A 22 24.16 -7.13 -20.48
C GLN A 22 23.24 -6.09 -19.82
N LEU A 23 22.99 -6.23 -18.52
CA LEU A 23 22.21 -5.27 -17.73
C LEU A 23 22.90 -3.90 -17.62
N LYS A 24 24.23 -3.88 -17.52
CA LYS A 24 25.03 -2.64 -17.45
C LYS A 24 24.98 -1.82 -18.75
N ASN A 25 24.78 -2.50 -19.88
CA ASN A 25 24.65 -1.87 -21.19
C ASN A 25 23.20 -1.45 -21.49
N MET A 26 22.22 -1.95 -20.74
CA MET A 26 20.86 -1.39 -20.72
C MET A 26 20.87 -0.09 -19.92
N LYS A 27 21.03 1.00 -20.65
CA LYS A 27 21.03 2.34 -20.11
C LYS A 27 19.60 2.68 -19.65
N ILE A 28 19.37 2.74 -18.34
CA ILE A 28 18.21 3.45 -17.77
C ILE A 28 18.49 4.94 -18.01
N ARG A 29 18.30 5.40 -19.24
CA ARG A 29 18.56 6.77 -19.65
C ARG A 29 17.27 7.54 -19.51
N SER A 30 17.19 8.40 -18.49
CA SER A 30 16.06 9.35 -18.34
C SER A 30 16.15 10.54 -19.31
N ASP A 31 17.09 10.54 -20.26
CA ASP A 31 17.30 11.63 -21.21
C ASP A 31 17.76 11.09 -22.57
N VAL A 32 16.85 10.87 -23.54
CA VAL A 32 17.00 11.03 -25.02
C VAL A 32 15.65 10.73 -25.73
N PRO A 33 15.11 11.66 -26.54
CA PRO A 33 14.28 11.38 -27.75
C PRO A 33 15.07 11.72 -29.05
N PRO A 34 14.64 11.42 -30.31
CA PRO A 34 13.27 11.16 -30.80
C PRO A 34 13.15 10.17 -32.01
N ASP A 35 13.50 8.88 -31.91
CA ASP A 35 13.30 7.93 -33.04
C ASP A 35 13.28 6.42 -32.67
N GLY A 36 13.35 6.07 -31.39
CA GLY A 36 13.19 4.70 -30.91
C GLY A 36 11.97 4.61 -30.00
N GLU A 37 11.13 3.60 -30.22
CA GLU A 37 9.96 3.32 -29.38
C GLU A 37 10.39 3.30 -27.91
N GLU A 38 9.78 4.17 -27.12
CA GLU A 38 10.05 4.40 -25.71
C GLU A 38 9.68 3.14 -24.92
N GLU A 39 10.64 2.24 -24.69
CA GLU A 39 10.48 1.18 -23.71
C GLU A 39 10.47 1.80 -22.31
N ASN A 40 9.29 2.28 -21.92
CA ASN A 40 9.03 2.95 -20.66
C ASN A 40 9.12 1.94 -19.51
N CYS A 41 10.30 1.79 -18.92
CA CYS A 41 10.49 0.96 -17.73
C CYS A 41 9.77 1.58 -16.52
N PHE A 42 8.63 1.00 -16.15
CA PHE A 42 7.97 1.32 -14.87
C PHE A 42 8.76 0.71 -13.71
N CYS A 43 9.64 1.50 -13.12
CA CYS A 43 10.39 1.14 -11.91
C CYS A 43 9.72 1.78 -10.68
N PRO A 44 8.76 1.10 -10.03
CA PRO A 44 8.21 1.60 -8.77
C PRO A 44 9.30 1.56 -7.68
N PRO A 45 9.24 2.48 -6.71
CA PRO A 45 10.18 2.48 -5.59
C PRO A 45 10.05 1.20 -4.76
N SER A 46 11.15 0.83 -4.10
CA SER A 46 11.16 -0.31 -3.17
C SER A 46 10.27 -0.02 -1.95
N CYS A 47 9.60 -1.04 -1.41
CA CYS A 47 8.74 -0.87 -0.23
C CYS A 47 9.51 -0.56 1.06
N SER A 48 10.77 -0.97 1.12
CA SER A 48 11.71 -0.62 2.18
C SER A 48 12.96 -0.09 1.51
N GLU A 49 13.31 1.15 1.82
CA GLU A 49 14.47 1.82 1.24
C GLU A 49 15.29 2.45 2.36
N SER A 50 16.60 2.19 2.35
CA SER A 50 17.55 2.74 3.30
C SER A 50 18.24 3.96 2.72
N GLU A 51 18.02 5.14 3.31
CA GLU A 51 18.71 6.38 2.93
C GLU A 51 19.94 6.61 3.82
N TYR A 52 21.12 6.79 3.23
CA TYR A 52 22.37 7.08 3.95
C TYR A 52 22.77 8.53 3.73
N GLN A 53 22.99 9.26 4.83
CA GLN A 53 23.53 10.63 4.77
C GLN A 53 25.01 10.63 5.14
N TYR A 54 25.84 11.17 4.25
CA TYR A 54 27.28 11.26 4.45
C TYR A 54 27.62 12.46 5.34
N ILE A 55 28.02 12.19 6.58
CA ILE A 55 28.39 13.22 7.55
C ILE A 55 29.92 13.32 7.61
N SER A 56 30.45 14.15 6.71
CA SER A 56 31.84 14.64 6.59
C SER A 56 32.99 13.60 6.49
N LYS A 57 33.91 13.84 5.55
CA LYS A 57 35.17 13.12 5.42
C LYS A 57 36.20 13.79 6.34
N PRO A 58 36.80 13.12 7.33
CA PRO A 58 38.02 13.66 7.91
C PRO A 58 39.10 13.62 6.80
N LEU A 59 39.68 14.79 6.49
CA LEU A 59 40.88 14.93 5.67
C LEU A 59 42.06 14.33 6.44
N ILE A 60 42.10 13.01 6.58
CA ILE A 60 43.31 12.34 7.04
C ILE A 60 44.04 11.96 5.76
N ASN A 61 44.90 12.88 5.30
CA ASN A 61 45.93 12.59 4.32
C ASN A 61 46.87 11.55 4.93
N TYR A 62 46.46 10.29 4.90
CA TYR A 62 47.41 9.18 4.96
C TYR A 62 48.01 9.05 3.57
N GLU A 63 48.75 10.08 3.17
CA GLU A 63 49.68 9.96 2.06
C GLU A 63 50.73 8.95 2.53
N SER A 64 50.53 7.69 2.18
CA SER A 64 51.63 6.75 2.02
C SER A 64 52.08 6.96 0.58
N PRO A 65 53.18 7.70 0.32
CA PRO A 65 53.54 8.15 -1.02
C PRO A 65 53.98 7.02 -1.98
N ASN A 66 53.57 5.76 -1.77
CA ASN A 66 53.98 4.61 -2.58
C ASN A 66 53.16 3.32 -2.35
N LYS A 67 51.83 3.39 -2.17
CA LYS A 67 51.00 2.17 -1.98
C LYS A 67 49.78 2.13 -2.89
N ASP A 68 49.55 0.98 -3.53
CA ASP A 68 48.41 0.70 -4.42
C ASP A 68 47.07 0.48 -3.69
N TRP A 69 46.99 0.79 -2.40
CA TRP A 69 45.81 0.55 -1.59
C TRP A 69 45.42 1.77 -0.76
N ALA A 70 44.12 1.92 -0.55
CA ALA A 70 43.53 2.96 0.30
C ALA A 70 42.74 2.31 1.44
N ILE A 71 42.87 2.82 2.67
CA ILE A 71 42.01 2.44 3.79
C ILE A 71 40.86 3.43 3.90
N VAL A 72 39.64 2.93 3.74
CA VAL A 72 38.40 3.68 3.98
C VAL A 72 37.81 3.24 5.31
N LYS A 73 37.70 4.16 6.28
CA LYS A 73 37.01 3.90 7.56
C LYS A 73 35.60 4.48 7.49
N ILE A 74 34.60 3.61 7.49
CA ILE A 74 33.19 4.00 7.53
C ILE A 74 32.72 3.90 8.99
N LYS A 75 32.13 4.98 9.50
CA LYS A 75 31.52 5.02 10.84
C LYS A 75 30.13 5.63 10.74
N LEU A 76 29.18 5.03 11.45
CA LEU A 76 27.83 5.60 11.58
C LEU A 76 27.83 6.59 12.75
N ALA A 77 27.29 7.79 12.54
CA ALA A 77 27.13 8.78 13.60
C ALA A 77 25.99 8.42 14.57
N TYR A 78 24.97 7.72 14.07
CA TYR A 78 23.82 7.24 14.83
C TYR A 78 23.36 5.88 14.29
N LEU A 79 22.66 5.12 15.12
CA LEU A 79 22.02 3.86 14.72
C LEU A 79 20.99 4.14 13.62
N PRO A 80 20.87 3.28 12.58
CA PRO A 80 19.85 3.42 11.55
C PRO A 80 18.46 3.55 12.18
N SER A 81 17.72 4.59 11.82
CA SER A 81 16.35 4.80 12.29
C SER A 81 15.37 4.77 11.13
N GLU A 82 14.23 4.11 11.33
CA GLU A 82 13.15 4.09 10.36
C GLU A 82 12.45 5.46 10.38
N ARG A 83 12.69 6.30 9.37
CA ARG A 83 12.16 7.66 9.31
C ARG A 83 10.75 7.75 8.75
N PHE A 84 10.36 6.84 7.85
CA PHE A 84 9.11 6.92 7.11
C PHE A 84 8.46 5.54 6.95
N THR A 85 7.40 5.27 7.72
CA THR A 85 6.57 4.07 7.55
C THR A 85 5.21 4.49 6.99
N ARG A 86 4.84 4.00 5.81
CA ARG A 86 3.49 4.22 5.27
C ARG A 86 2.53 3.18 5.87
N ARG A 87 1.59 3.64 6.69
CA ARG A 87 0.49 2.81 7.21
C ARG A 87 -0.80 3.13 6.48
N VAL A 88 -1.62 2.11 6.24
CA VAL A 88 -2.96 2.28 5.68
C VAL A 88 -3.85 2.90 6.74
N ILE A 89 -4.27 4.14 6.52
CA ILE A 89 -5.06 4.92 7.49
C ILE A 89 -6.54 4.50 7.55
N CYS A 90 -7.07 3.93 6.47
CA CYS A 90 -8.46 3.48 6.39
C CYS A 90 -8.51 2.13 5.69
N GLY A 91 -8.94 1.11 6.44
CA GLY A 91 -9.06 -0.26 5.95
C GLY A 91 -10.48 -0.57 5.49
N LYS A 92 -10.64 -1.74 4.84
CA LYS A 92 -11.96 -2.23 4.41
C LYS A 92 -12.96 -2.35 5.56
N LEU A 93 -12.48 -2.68 6.75
CA LEU A 93 -13.28 -2.79 7.96
C LEU A 93 -13.82 -1.42 8.41
N ASP A 94 -13.00 -0.38 8.33
CA ASP A 94 -13.38 0.99 8.69
C ASP A 94 -14.44 1.55 7.73
N PHE A 95 -14.32 1.23 6.44
CA PHE A 95 -15.34 1.55 5.44
C PHE A 95 -16.68 0.87 5.73
N ALA A 96 -16.66 -0.43 6.04
CA ALA A 96 -17.88 -1.18 6.37
C ALA A 96 -18.55 -0.64 7.64
N VAL A 97 -17.77 -0.21 8.63
CA VAL A 97 -18.28 0.42 9.86
C VAL A 97 -18.98 1.75 9.53
N CYS A 98 -18.36 2.62 8.73
CA CYS A 98 -18.95 3.90 8.33
C CYS A 98 -20.26 3.72 7.54
N VAL A 99 -20.25 2.84 6.53
CA VAL A 99 -21.44 2.54 5.72
C VAL A 99 -22.51 1.86 6.55
N GLY A 100 -22.13 0.93 7.42
CA GLY A 100 -23.04 0.25 8.34
C GLY A 100 -23.68 1.20 9.35
N GLY A 101 -22.95 2.21 9.84
CA GLY A 101 -23.48 3.22 10.75
C GLY A 101 -24.59 4.05 10.10
N VAL A 102 -24.30 4.71 8.97
CA VAL A 102 -25.30 5.53 8.26
C VAL A 102 -26.41 4.67 7.66
N GLY A 103 -26.05 3.55 7.02
CA GLY A 103 -27.00 2.62 6.42
C GLY A 103 -27.93 2.02 7.47
N GLY A 104 -27.41 1.59 8.61
CA GLY A 104 -28.18 1.05 9.72
C GLY A 104 -29.17 2.07 10.31
N LEU A 105 -28.78 3.33 10.46
CA LEU A 105 -29.68 4.39 10.93
C LEU A 105 -30.82 4.65 9.95
N LEU A 106 -30.51 4.77 8.65
CA LEU A 106 -31.50 5.02 7.60
C LEU A 106 -32.47 3.85 7.43
N LEU A 107 -31.96 2.62 7.45
CA LEU A 107 -32.77 1.41 7.36
C LEU A 107 -33.60 1.21 8.63
N GLY A 108 -33.04 1.50 9.81
CA GLY A 108 -33.76 1.45 11.09
C GLY A 108 -34.95 2.40 11.12
N ALA A 109 -34.76 3.66 10.71
CA ALA A 109 -35.85 4.63 10.60
C ALA A 109 -36.91 4.17 9.58
N SER A 110 -36.46 3.70 8.42
CA SER A 110 -37.34 3.20 7.35
C SER A 110 -38.16 1.99 7.79
N LEU A 111 -37.56 1.06 8.53
CA LEU A 111 -38.22 -0.13 9.06
C LEU A 111 -39.27 0.24 10.12
N LEU A 112 -38.96 1.20 10.99
CA LEU A 112 -39.91 1.69 11.99
C LEU A 112 -41.16 2.27 11.31
N SER A 113 -40.96 3.10 10.28
CA SER A 113 -42.06 3.65 9.48
C SER A 113 -42.86 2.57 8.75
N LEU A 114 -42.20 1.54 8.22
CA LEU A 114 -42.87 0.42 7.56
C LEU A 114 -43.77 -0.36 8.53
N ILE A 115 -43.27 -0.66 9.73
CA ILE A 115 -44.05 -1.34 10.78
C ILE A 115 -45.28 -0.53 11.15
N GLU A 116 -45.15 0.79 11.27
CA GLU A 116 -46.26 1.68 11.58
C GLU A 116 -47.33 1.67 10.48
N ILE A 117 -46.91 1.73 9.21
CA ILE A 117 -47.81 1.61 8.05
C ILE A 117 -48.55 0.27 8.07
N VAL A 118 -47.85 -0.84 8.31
CA VAL A 118 -48.46 -2.17 8.39
C VAL A 118 -49.46 -2.25 9.54
N HIS A 119 -49.12 -1.68 10.70
CA HIS A 119 -50.01 -1.64 11.84
C HIS A 119 -51.29 -0.83 11.55
N PHE A 120 -51.16 0.33 10.90
CA PHE A 120 -52.31 1.16 10.57
C PHE A 120 -53.19 0.54 9.47
N LEU A 121 -52.59 -0.08 8.44
CA LEU A 121 -53.32 -0.60 7.28
C LEU A 121 -53.90 -2.00 7.47
N PHE A 122 -53.26 -2.87 8.25
CA PHE A 122 -53.70 -4.26 8.39
C PHE A 122 -54.25 -4.56 9.78
N LEU A 123 -53.51 -4.22 10.84
CA LEU A 123 -53.87 -4.63 12.21
C LEU A 123 -55.09 -3.87 12.75
N ARG A 124 -55.18 -2.54 12.54
CA ARG A 124 -56.36 -1.75 12.95
C ARG A 124 -57.67 -2.22 12.30
N PRO A 125 -57.78 -2.35 10.97
CA PRO A 125 -59.04 -2.78 10.36
C PRO A 125 -59.40 -4.22 10.70
N LEU A 126 -58.41 -5.14 10.81
CA LEU A 126 -58.67 -6.52 11.23
C LEU A 126 -59.18 -6.58 12.68
N MET A 127 -58.57 -5.84 13.62
CA MET A 127 -59.08 -5.78 15.00
C MET A 127 -60.48 -5.20 15.05
N ASN A 128 -60.75 -4.10 14.33
CA ASN A 128 -62.08 -3.51 14.30
C ASN A 128 -63.13 -4.47 13.72
N LEU A 129 -62.77 -5.26 12.70
CA LEU A 129 -63.66 -6.27 12.12
C LEU A 129 -63.93 -7.41 13.12
N CYS A 130 -62.89 -7.93 13.77
CA CYS A 130 -63.03 -8.95 14.82
C CYS A 130 -63.86 -8.47 16.01
N GLN A 131 -63.68 -7.21 16.45
CA GLN A 131 -64.49 -6.62 17.52
C GLN A 131 -65.97 -6.50 17.11
N LYS A 132 -66.22 -6.14 15.85
CA LYS A 132 -67.58 -6.01 15.31
C LYS A 132 -68.29 -7.36 15.14
N LEU A 133 -67.55 -8.42 14.81
CA LEU A 133 -68.07 -9.79 14.79
C LEU A 133 -68.30 -10.37 16.20
N GLY A 134 -67.45 -10.04 17.18
CA GLY A 134 -67.60 -10.49 18.56
C GLY A 134 -68.72 -9.83 19.36
N SER A 135 -69.27 -8.69 18.89
CA SER A 135 -70.39 -7.99 19.55
C SER A 135 -71.78 -8.43 19.04
N HIS A 136 -71.85 -9.36 18.09
CA HIS A 136 -73.11 -9.83 17.47
C HIS A 136 -73.45 -11.29 17.84
N HIS A 137 -72.82 -11.81 18.89
CA HIS A 137 -73.13 -13.06 19.59
C HIS A 137 -73.18 -12.76 21.10
#